data_AF-A0A0X8G3P5-F1
#
_entry.id   AF-A0A0X8G3P5-F1
#
_cell.length_a   1.000
_cell.length_b   1.000
_cell.length_c   1.000
_cell.angle_alpha   90.00
_cell.angle_beta   90.00
_cell.angle_gamma   90.00
#
_symmetry.space_group_name_H-M   'P 1'
#
loop_
_entity.id
_entity.type
_entity.pdbx_description
1 polymer ?
#
loop_
_entity_poly.entity_id
_entity_poly.type
_entity_poly.pdbx_seq_one_letter_code
_entity_poly.pdbx_strand_id
1 'polypeptide(L)'
;MKKTSFFLGVFICFITLGCSKQGAMDLQSLEDAYFEVAQNTVDEPLSVVELTEMLSNYAPKEMVDGNQKIYTFATDNEELMVSEPKDQEGITDILYTKHHDSNSLSVACHISSNGADTSASSLVLNTVDMDLFKVFAAKLNQEPSNLFDDYLSMSEKMLGDKPVTLTEIQKSINLEPNLQERGTDVKYYSFEDTDLGDVLGFYVTSTSETINQLFYKSNATGVLYNTTMANNAVMFSLSTEEATLSNQKEVMSLFDK
;
A
#
# COMPACT_ATOMS: atom_id res chain seq x y z
N MET A 1 9.40 84.04 12.20
CA MET A 1 10.59 83.19 12.02
C MET A 1 10.14 81.73 11.98
N LYS A 2 10.60 80.98 10.96
CA LYS A 2 10.56 79.51 10.75
C LYS A 2 9.16 78.87 10.56
N LYS A 3 8.78 78.33 9.37
CA LYS A 3 9.22 77.06 8.70
C LYS A 3 9.15 75.89 9.70
N THR A 4 8.43 74.77 9.51
CA THR A 4 8.24 73.93 8.31
C THR A 4 7.27 72.77 8.61
N SER A 5 6.51 72.37 7.58
CA SER A 5 6.23 70.99 7.10
C SER A 5 5.37 69.98 7.90
N PHE A 6 4.17 69.75 7.35
CA PHE A 6 3.67 68.49 6.76
C PHE A 6 4.33 67.16 7.21
N PHE A 7 3.56 66.30 7.88
CA PHE A 7 3.52 64.85 7.62
C PHE A 7 2.14 64.32 7.99
N LEU A 8 1.37 63.99 6.96
CA LEU A 8 0.09 63.27 7.03
C LEU A 8 0.41 61.78 7.24
N GLY A 9 0.36 61.32 8.48
CA GLY A 9 0.46 59.90 8.82
C GLY A 9 -0.91 59.25 8.74
N VAL A 10 -1.18 58.56 7.63
CA VAL A 10 -2.35 57.69 7.46
C VAL A 10 -2.19 56.51 8.44
N PHE A 11 -3.01 56.50 9.49
CA PHE A 11 -3.13 55.36 10.40
C PHE A 11 -4.04 54.32 9.72
N ILE A 12 -3.43 53.42 8.97
CA ILE A 12 -4.12 52.23 8.45
C ILE A 12 -4.32 51.29 9.65
N CYS A 13 -5.57 51.20 10.12
CA CYS A 13 -6.00 50.11 10.97
C CYS A 13 -5.85 48.79 10.20
N PHE A 14 -4.73 48.09 10.39
CA PHE A 14 -4.63 46.69 10.01
C PHE A 14 -5.56 45.90 10.93
N ILE A 15 -6.74 45.61 10.40
CA ILE A 15 -7.56 44.49 10.84
C ILE A 15 -6.73 43.24 10.57
N THR A 16 -5.98 42.76 11.57
CA THR A 16 -5.53 41.36 11.58
C THR A 16 -6.72 40.52 12.01
N LEU A 17 -7.72 40.41 11.12
CA LEU A 17 -8.47 39.17 11.01
C LEU A 17 -7.38 38.13 10.74
N GLY A 18 -7.15 37.26 11.72
CA GLY A 18 -6.44 36.03 11.48
C GLY A 18 -7.22 35.27 10.43
N CYS A 19 -6.87 35.48 9.16
CA CYS A 19 -7.13 34.48 8.14
C CYS A 19 -6.35 33.25 8.60
N SER A 20 -7.04 32.32 9.27
CA SER A 20 -6.69 30.93 9.08
C SER A 20 -6.65 30.75 7.57
N LYS A 21 -5.49 30.38 7.04
CA LYS A 21 -5.42 29.86 5.68
C LYS A 21 -6.08 28.48 5.71
N GLN A 22 -7.40 28.45 5.81
CA GLN A 22 -8.17 27.35 5.28
C GLN A 22 -8.56 27.81 3.89
N GLY A 23 -7.57 27.79 2.99
CA GLY A 23 -7.92 27.71 1.58
C GLY A 23 -8.62 26.37 1.46
N ALA A 24 -9.94 26.39 1.25
CA ALA A 24 -10.68 25.18 0.93
C ALA A 24 -9.94 24.52 -0.24
N MET A 25 -9.20 23.45 0.04
CA MET A 25 -8.60 22.65 -1.00
C MET A 25 -9.75 21.95 -1.69
N ASP A 26 -10.07 22.39 -2.90
CA ASP A 26 -10.99 21.67 -3.78
C ASP A 26 -10.24 20.45 -4.32
N LEU A 27 -10.37 19.32 -3.61
CA LEU A 27 -9.74 18.06 -4.02
C LEU A 27 -10.65 17.39 -5.05
N GLN A 28 -10.11 17.16 -6.25
CA GLN A 28 -10.88 16.58 -7.35
C GLN A 28 -10.71 15.06 -7.48
N SER A 29 -9.80 14.45 -6.73
CA SER A 29 -9.51 13.02 -6.80
C SER A 29 -9.51 12.36 -5.41
N LEU A 30 -9.90 11.08 -5.38
CA LEU A 30 -9.84 10.25 -4.17
C LEU A 30 -8.39 9.98 -3.72
N GLU A 31 -7.46 9.95 -4.67
CA GLU A 31 -6.03 9.81 -4.43
C GLU A 31 -5.43 11.02 -3.70
N ASP A 32 -5.75 12.24 -4.14
CA ASP A 32 -5.24 13.44 -3.47
C ASP A 32 -5.79 13.52 -2.04
N ALA A 33 -7.06 13.15 -1.85
CA ALA A 33 -7.68 13.05 -0.54
C ALA A 33 -7.03 12.00 0.37
N TYR A 34 -6.60 10.85 -0.18
CA TYR A 34 -5.81 9.87 0.57
C TYR A 34 -4.55 10.51 1.15
N PHE A 35 -3.75 11.17 0.30
CA PHE A 35 -2.48 11.76 0.73
C PHE A 35 -2.63 12.97 1.62
N GLU A 36 -3.71 13.74 1.48
CA GLU A 36 -4.03 14.83 2.39
C GLU A 36 -4.32 14.29 3.79
N VAL A 37 -5.24 13.33 3.91
CA VAL A 37 -5.56 12.70 5.21
C VAL A 37 -4.33 12.02 5.81
N ALA A 38 -3.58 11.26 5.00
CA ALA A 38 -2.42 10.51 5.49
C ALA A 38 -1.23 11.40 5.92
N GLN A 39 -1.17 12.65 5.46
CA GLN A 39 -0.18 13.65 5.90
C GLN A 39 -0.61 14.42 7.15
N ASN A 40 -1.90 14.43 7.47
CA ASN A 40 -2.40 15.13 8.66
C ASN A 40 -1.92 14.46 9.95
N THR A 41 -1.76 15.28 10.98
CA THR A 41 -1.22 14.86 12.28
C THR A 41 -2.34 14.78 13.32
N VAL A 42 -2.05 14.14 14.45
CA VAL A 42 -2.96 14.08 15.61
C VAL A 42 -3.34 15.48 16.13
N ASP A 43 -2.43 16.45 15.99
CA ASP A 43 -2.64 17.80 16.48
C ASP A 43 -3.58 18.62 15.57
N GLU A 44 -3.67 18.24 14.30
CA GLU A 44 -4.57 18.84 13.30
C GLU A 44 -5.24 17.72 12.48
N PRO A 45 -6.11 16.91 13.11
CA PRO A 45 -6.69 15.75 12.45
C PRO A 45 -7.80 16.20 11.50
N LEU A 46 -7.79 15.69 10.26
CA LEU A 46 -8.86 15.98 9.31
C LEU A 46 -10.15 15.28 9.76
N SER A 47 -11.23 16.03 9.85
CA SER A 47 -12.55 15.46 10.12
C SER A 47 -13.18 14.86 8.87
N VAL A 48 -14.09 13.90 9.05
CA VAL A 48 -14.87 13.38 7.91
C VAL A 48 -15.77 14.45 7.29
N VAL A 49 -16.22 15.42 8.09
CA VAL A 49 -17.02 16.56 7.59
C VAL A 49 -16.21 17.37 6.58
N GLU A 50 -14.99 17.77 6.95
CA GLU A 50 -14.09 18.50 6.04
C GLU A 50 -13.75 17.67 4.80
N LEU A 51 -13.45 16.38 4.96
CA LEU A 51 -13.19 15.48 3.84
C LEU A 51 -14.39 15.40 2.88
N THR A 52 -15.62 15.33 3.41
CA THR A 52 -16.84 15.29 2.61
C THR A 52 -17.07 16.60 1.85
N GLU A 53 -16.70 17.74 2.45
CA GLU A 53 -16.73 19.04 1.76
C GLU A 53 -15.68 19.10 0.64
N MET A 54 -14.46 18.63 0.89
CA MET A 54 -13.39 18.54 -0.11
C MET A 54 -13.78 17.60 -1.27
N LEU A 55 -14.46 16.48 -0.97
CA LEU A 55 -14.92 15.49 -1.94
C LEU A 55 -16.39 15.69 -2.34
N SER A 56 -16.86 16.93 -2.45
CA SER A 56 -18.28 17.26 -2.69
C SER A 56 -18.90 16.64 -3.95
N ASN A 57 -18.08 16.19 -4.91
CA ASN A 57 -18.52 15.48 -6.11
C ASN A 57 -18.80 13.98 -5.89
N TYR A 58 -18.47 13.45 -4.71
CA TYR A 58 -18.64 12.05 -4.34
C TYR A 58 -19.74 11.93 -3.29
N ALA A 59 -20.64 10.97 -3.48
CA ALA A 59 -21.65 10.65 -2.48
C ALA A 59 -21.13 9.50 -1.58
N PRO A 60 -20.76 9.76 -0.32
CA PRO A 60 -20.25 8.71 0.55
C PRO A 60 -21.34 7.73 0.96
N LYS A 61 -20.96 6.46 1.11
CA LYS A 61 -21.75 5.45 1.82
C LYS A 61 -21.26 5.37 3.25
N GLU A 62 -22.17 5.53 4.21
CA GLU A 62 -21.88 5.40 5.63
C GLU A 62 -22.23 3.99 6.13
N MET A 63 -21.35 3.40 6.92
CA MET A 63 -21.59 2.16 7.67
C MET A 63 -21.16 2.36 9.12
N VAL A 64 -21.93 1.82 10.06
CA VAL A 64 -21.55 1.78 11.48
C VAL A 64 -20.99 0.39 11.78
N ASP A 65 -19.75 0.35 12.24
CA ASP A 65 -19.07 -0.88 12.64
C ASP A 65 -18.58 -0.74 14.10
N GLY A 66 -19.31 -1.34 15.04
CA GLY A 66 -19.00 -1.20 16.47
C GLY A 66 -18.90 0.26 16.94
N ASN A 67 -17.68 0.66 17.36
CA ASN A 67 -17.40 2.00 17.88
C ASN A 67 -16.91 3.00 16.82
N GLN A 68 -16.87 2.62 15.55
CA GLN A 68 -16.44 3.48 14.45
C GLN A 68 -17.53 3.68 13.42
N LYS A 69 -17.47 4.81 12.72
CA LYS A 69 -18.16 5.03 11.46
C LYS A 69 -17.17 4.88 10.32
N ILE A 70 -17.57 4.14 9.30
CA ILE A 70 -16.79 3.95 8.08
C ILE A 70 -17.51 4.69 6.97
N TYR A 71 -16.77 5.53 6.24
CA TYR A 71 -17.27 6.26 5.10
C TYR A 71 -16.51 5.80 3.86
N THR A 72 -17.26 5.40 2.84
CA THR A 72 -16.70 4.92 1.57
C THR A 72 -17.09 5.87 0.45
N PHE A 73 -16.08 6.47 -0.20
CA PHE A 73 -16.21 7.25 -1.43
C PHE A 73 -15.71 6.38 -2.58
N ALA A 74 -16.49 6.21 -3.64
CA ALA A 74 -16.12 5.29 -4.72
C ALA A 74 -16.51 5.81 -6.10
N THR A 75 -15.71 5.41 -7.09
CA THR A 75 -16.00 5.45 -8.52
C THR A 75 -16.07 4.02 -9.06
N ASP A 76 -16.10 3.85 -10.38
CA ASP A 76 -16.03 2.53 -11.00
C ASP A 76 -14.67 1.83 -10.78
N ASN A 77 -13.59 2.60 -10.61
CA ASN A 77 -12.22 2.09 -10.58
C ASN A 77 -11.43 2.49 -9.32
N GLU A 78 -11.97 3.34 -8.46
CA GLU A 78 -11.26 3.85 -7.28
C GLU A 78 -12.19 3.82 -6.06
N GLU A 79 -11.64 3.51 -4.90
CA GLU A 79 -12.34 3.52 -3.63
C GLU A 79 -11.45 4.15 -2.55
N LEU A 80 -12.03 5.05 -1.75
CA LEU A 80 -11.44 5.60 -0.55
C LEU A 80 -12.33 5.27 0.64
N MET A 81 -11.79 4.55 1.60
CA MET A 81 -12.45 4.22 2.87
C MET A 81 -11.76 4.96 4.00
N VAL A 82 -12.54 5.63 4.84
CA VAL A 82 -12.04 6.28 6.06
C VAL A 82 -12.82 5.82 7.28
N SER A 83 -12.12 5.63 8.40
CA SER A 83 -12.71 5.29 9.69
C SER A 83 -12.62 6.46 10.66
N GLU A 84 -13.74 6.78 11.30
CA GLU A 84 -13.88 7.80 12.34
C GLU A 84 -14.43 7.13 13.62
N PRO A 85 -13.59 6.91 14.63
CA PRO A 85 -14.01 6.41 15.94
C PRO A 85 -14.94 7.39 16.65
N LYS A 86 -15.92 6.90 17.41
CA LYS A 86 -16.87 7.75 18.15
C LYS A 86 -16.25 8.44 19.36
N ASP A 87 -15.16 7.91 19.87
CA ASP A 87 -14.46 8.33 21.08
C ASP A 87 -13.19 9.14 20.82
N GLN A 88 -12.91 9.45 19.55
CA GLN A 88 -11.77 10.25 19.12
C GLN A 88 -12.21 11.26 18.07
N GLU A 89 -11.55 12.42 18.02
CA GLU A 89 -11.75 13.37 16.94
C GLU A 89 -10.91 12.98 15.71
N GLY A 90 -11.54 13.08 14.54
CA GLY A 90 -10.90 12.91 13.24
C GLY A 90 -10.79 11.47 12.73
N ILE A 91 -10.23 11.36 11.53
CA ILE A 91 -10.01 10.08 10.84
C ILE A 91 -8.82 9.34 11.45
N THR A 92 -8.97 8.06 11.75
CA THR A 92 -7.89 7.21 12.30
C THR A 92 -7.34 6.18 11.34
N ASP A 93 -8.14 5.77 10.36
CA ASP A 93 -7.72 4.79 9.37
C ASP A 93 -8.18 5.25 8.00
N ILE A 94 -7.28 5.10 7.03
CA ILE A 94 -7.58 5.40 5.65
C ILE A 94 -7.03 4.31 4.74
N LEU A 95 -7.85 3.88 3.81
CA LEU A 95 -7.52 2.89 2.79
C LEU A 95 -7.94 3.46 1.43
N TYR A 96 -6.99 3.54 0.52
CA TYR A 96 -7.24 3.84 -0.88
C TYR A 96 -6.98 2.61 -1.73
N THR A 97 -7.91 2.29 -2.62
CA THR A 97 -7.78 1.20 -3.59
C THR A 97 -8.07 1.71 -4.99
N LYS A 98 -7.21 1.35 -5.94
CA LYS A 98 -7.35 1.63 -7.36
C LYS A 98 -7.32 0.34 -8.17
N HIS A 99 -8.22 0.23 -9.13
CA HIS A 99 -8.37 -0.89 -10.04
C HIS A 99 -8.08 -0.45 -11.47
N HIS A 100 -7.35 -1.29 -12.20
CA HIS A 100 -7.16 -1.15 -13.63
C HIS A 100 -7.18 -2.54 -14.27
N ASP A 101 -8.20 -2.82 -15.07
CA ASP A 101 -8.47 -4.14 -15.65
C ASP A 101 -8.47 -5.26 -14.59
N SER A 102 -7.49 -6.18 -14.63
CA SER A 102 -7.35 -7.29 -13.68
C SER A 102 -6.35 -6.98 -12.56
N ASN A 103 -5.87 -5.74 -12.48
CA ASN A 103 -4.87 -5.28 -11.52
C ASN A 103 -5.53 -4.42 -10.44
N SER A 104 -4.97 -4.45 -9.23
CA SER A 104 -5.39 -3.61 -8.12
C SER A 104 -4.19 -3.16 -7.29
N LEU A 105 -4.18 -1.90 -6.90
CA LEU A 105 -3.25 -1.35 -5.92
C LEU A 105 -4.05 -0.80 -4.74
N SER A 106 -3.70 -1.25 -3.54
CA SER A 106 -4.25 -0.72 -2.30
C SER A 106 -3.12 -0.17 -1.43
N VAL A 107 -3.34 1.00 -0.84
CA VAL A 107 -2.47 1.61 0.17
C VAL A 107 -3.30 1.99 1.38
N ALA A 108 -2.77 1.76 2.57
CA ALA A 108 -3.45 2.14 3.79
C ALA A 108 -2.50 2.83 4.77
N CYS A 109 -3.08 3.64 5.64
CA CYS A 109 -2.38 4.31 6.73
C CYS A 109 -3.26 4.28 7.97
N HIS A 110 -2.66 3.88 9.09
CA HIS A 110 -3.22 4.08 10.42
C HIS A 110 -2.63 5.36 11.03
N ILE A 111 -3.51 6.28 11.41
CA ILE A 111 -3.19 7.57 12.01
C ILE A 111 -3.33 7.40 13.52
N SER A 112 -2.21 7.11 14.19
CA SER A 112 -2.18 6.88 15.63
C SER A 112 -2.42 8.17 16.41
N SER A 113 -3.36 8.16 17.35
CA SER A 113 -3.69 9.29 18.24
C SER A 113 -2.71 9.57 19.38
N ASN A 114 -1.68 8.75 19.56
CA ASN A 114 -0.79 8.84 20.73
C ASN A 114 0.55 9.54 20.44
N GLY A 115 0.72 10.18 19.28
CA GLY A 115 1.96 10.88 18.92
C GLY A 115 3.22 9.99 18.90
N ALA A 116 3.04 8.67 18.94
CA ALA A 116 4.11 7.73 18.68
C ALA A 116 4.25 7.60 17.16
N ASP A 117 5.47 7.84 16.67
CA ASP A 117 5.92 7.87 15.26
C ASP A 117 5.69 6.57 14.44
N THR A 118 4.71 5.76 14.77
CA THR A 118 4.41 4.50 14.07
C THR A 118 3.03 4.57 13.45
N SER A 119 2.86 5.39 12.41
CA SER A 119 1.77 5.20 11.46
C SER A 119 2.03 3.89 10.71
N ALA A 120 1.32 2.82 11.09
CA ALA A 120 1.38 1.58 10.34
C ALA A 120 0.84 1.86 8.94
N SER A 121 1.69 1.70 7.94
CA SER A 121 1.38 2.09 6.57
C SER A 121 1.61 0.88 5.69
N SER A 122 0.56 0.42 5.02
CA SER A 122 0.60 -0.80 4.22
C SER A 122 0.44 -0.51 2.74
N LEU A 123 0.90 -1.46 1.95
CA LEU A 123 0.75 -1.47 0.51
C LEU A 123 0.49 -2.89 0.06
N VAL A 124 -0.45 -3.05 -0.86
CA VAL A 124 -0.76 -4.32 -1.52
C VAL A 124 -0.94 -4.08 -3.01
N LEU A 125 -0.17 -4.78 -3.83
CA LEU A 125 -0.39 -4.87 -5.28
C LEU A 125 -0.87 -6.28 -5.60
N ASN A 126 -1.90 -6.38 -6.45
CA ASN A 126 -2.23 -7.60 -7.19
C ASN A 126 -2.23 -7.26 -8.67
N THR A 127 -1.55 -8.06 -9.49
CA THR A 127 -1.42 -7.81 -10.93
C THR A 127 -1.28 -9.11 -11.69
N VAL A 128 -1.78 -9.13 -12.92
CA VAL A 128 -1.50 -10.21 -13.89
C VAL A 128 -0.36 -9.82 -14.85
N ASP A 129 0.12 -8.58 -14.76
CA ASP A 129 1.22 -8.04 -15.53
C ASP A 129 2.55 -8.21 -14.77
N MET A 130 3.42 -9.07 -15.30
CA MET A 130 4.75 -9.35 -14.75
C MET A 130 5.72 -8.15 -14.88
N ASP A 131 5.61 -7.35 -15.93
CA ASP A 131 6.49 -6.19 -16.10
C ASP A 131 6.15 -5.12 -15.06
N LEU A 132 4.85 -4.87 -14.84
CA LEU A 132 4.39 -4.01 -13.74
C LEU A 132 4.84 -4.55 -12.39
N PHE A 133 4.68 -5.87 -12.16
CA PHE A 133 5.11 -6.51 -10.92
C PHE A 133 6.61 -6.29 -10.64
N LYS A 134 7.47 -6.52 -11.63
CA LYS A 134 8.92 -6.30 -11.50
C LYS A 134 9.28 -4.85 -11.23
N VAL A 135 8.59 -3.90 -11.87
CA VAL A 135 8.80 -2.46 -11.62
C VAL A 135 8.55 -2.14 -10.15
N PHE A 136 7.45 -2.63 -9.57
CA PHE A 136 7.16 -2.44 -8.15
C PHE A 136 8.15 -3.19 -7.25
N ALA A 137 8.45 -4.44 -7.60
CA ALA A 137 9.35 -5.26 -6.81
C ALA A 137 10.77 -4.67 -6.74
N ALA A 138 11.27 -4.07 -7.83
CA ALA A 138 12.55 -3.37 -7.84
C ALA A 138 12.56 -2.08 -7.00
N LYS A 139 11.40 -1.47 -6.76
CA LYS A 139 11.29 -0.30 -5.87
C LYS A 139 11.25 -0.68 -4.40
N LEU A 140 10.61 -1.79 -4.09
CA LEU A 140 10.40 -2.24 -2.72
C LEU A 140 11.52 -3.16 -2.21
N ASN A 141 12.16 -3.96 -3.07
CA ASN A 141 13.31 -4.79 -2.70
C ASN A 141 14.63 -4.07 -2.99
N GLN A 142 15.17 -3.37 -1.99
CA GLN A 142 16.41 -2.59 -2.16
C GLN A 142 17.69 -3.40 -1.92
N GLU A 143 17.59 -4.59 -1.35
CA GLU A 143 18.74 -5.46 -1.09
C GLU A 143 18.78 -6.65 -2.07
N PRO A 144 19.93 -6.86 -2.75
CA PRO A 144 20.11 -8.02 -3.61
C PRO A 144 19.98 -9.33 -2.81
N SER A 145 19.20 -10.27 -3.32
CA SER A 145 19.04 -11.60 -2.73
C SER A 145 18.94 -12.63 -3.85
N ASN A 146 19.79 -13.66 -3.80
CA ASN A 146 19.74 -14.74 -4.80
C ASN A 146 18.39 -15.47 -4.76
N LEU A 147 17.80 -15.63 -3.56
CA LEU A 147 16.48 -16.23 -3.41
C LEU A 147 15.38 -15.38 -4.03
N PHE A 148 15.53 -14.05 -4.05
CA PHE A 148 14.60 -13.17 -4.75
C PHE A 148 14.72 -13.30 -6.27
N ASP A 149 15.95 -13.37 -6.80
CA ASP A 149 16.18 -13.59 -8.22
C ASP A 149 15.63 -14.96 -8.68
N ASP A 150 15.83 -15.99 -7.85
CA ASP A 150 15.24 -17.32 -8.05
C ASP A 150 13.70 -17.27 -8.04
N TYR A 151 13.12 -16.56 -7.08
CA TYR A 151 11.67 -16.31 -7.02
C TYR A 151 11.16 -15.67 -8.31
N LEU A 152 11.75 -14.55 -8.76
CA LEU A 152 11.32 -13.87 -9.98
C LEU A 152 11.43 -14.77 -11.21
N SER A 153 12.54 -15.49 -11.35
CA SER A 153 12.77 -16.45 -12.45
C SER A 153 11.72 -17.57 -12.48
N MET A 154 11.31 -18.07 -11.31
CA MET A 154 10.26 -19.09 -11.20
C MET A 154 8.88 -18.52 -11.49
N SER A 155 8.56 -17.34 -10.96
CA SER A 155 7.32 -16.63 -11.24
C SER A 155 7.13 -16.37 -12.74
N GLU A 156 8.21 -16.04 -13.46
CA GLU A 156 8.18 -15.92 -14.92
C GLU A 156 7.91 -17.25 -15.61
N LYS A 157 8.53 -18.33 -15.15
CA LYS A 157 8.29 -19.67 -15.73
C LYS A 157 6.86 -20.13 -15.53
N MET A 158 6.21 -19.73 -14.43
CA MET A 158 4.80 -20.03 -14.19
C MET A 158 3.85 -19.39 -15.22
N LEU A 159 4.26 -18.32 -15.92
CA LEU A 159 3.51 -17.76 -17.05
C LEU A 159 3.57 -18.65 -18.30
N GLY A 160 4.60 -19.50 -18.40
CA GLY A 160 4.78 -20.36 -19.55
C GLY A 160 3.81 -21.54 -19.55
N ASP A 161 3.68 -22.19 -20.71
CA ASP A 161 2.82 -23.37 -20.88
C ASP A 161 3.30 -24.61 -20.10
N LYS A 162 4.49 -24.55 -19.50
CA LYS A 162 5.11 -25.68 -18.79
C LYS A 162 4.95 -25.51 -17.28
N PRO A 163 4.37 -26.50 -16.58
CA PRO A 163 4.30 -26.48 -15.13
C PRO A 163 5.68 -26.39 -14.50
N VAL A 164 5.83 -25.51 -13.50
CA VAL A 164 7.01 -25.48 -12.64
C VAL A 164 6.90 -26.57 -11.58
N THR A 165 7.95 -27.38 -11.43
CA THR A 165 7.96 -28.54 -10.53
C THR A 165 8.92 -28.37 -9.36
N LEU A 166 8.64 -29.08 -8.25
CA LEU A 166 9.54 -29.17 -7.09
C LEU A 166 10.97 -29.56 -7.51
N THR A 167 11.11 -30.55 -8.38
CA THR A 167 12.41 -31.04 -8.87
C THR A 167 13.19 -29.96 -9.61
N GLU A 168 12.52 -29.06 -10.35
CA GLU A 168 13.18 -27.96 -11.05
C GLU A 168 13.64 -26.87 -10.08
N ILE A 169 12.83 -26.53 -9.08
CA ILE A 169 13.19 -25.55 -8.05
C ILE A 169 14.39 -26.03 -7.22
N GLN A 170 14.38 -27.30 -6.79
CA GLN A 170 15.50 -27.88 -6.04
C GLN A 170 16.81 -27.93 -6.86
N LYS A 171 16.72 -27.95 -8.19
CA LYS A 171 17.92 -27.90 -9.05
C LYS A 171 18.45 -26.49 -9.24
N SER A 172 17.58 -25.48 -9.23
CA SER A 172 18.02 -24.08 -9.35
C SER A 172 18.57 -23.56 -8.03
N ILE A 173 17.94 -23.93 -6.91
CA ILE A 173 18.36 -23.49 -5.58
C ILE A 173 19.31 -24.53 -5.03
N ASN A 174 20.59 -24.16 -4.89
CA ASN A 174 21.62 -25.04 -4.34
C ASN A 174 21.56 -25.14 -2.80
N LEU A 175 20.36 -25.36 -2.25
CA LEU A 175 20.07 -25.54 -0.83
C LEU A 175 19.11 -26.72 -0.65
N GLU A 176 19.16 -27.39 0.49
CA GLU A 176 18.15 -28.38 0.86
C GLU A 176 16.91 -27.67 1.42
N PRO A 177 15.69 -28.02 0.98
CA PRO A 177 14.49 -27.38 1.49
C PRO A 177 14.08 -27.94 2.86
N ASN A 178 13.59 -27.05 3.71
CA ASN A 178 12.78 -27.42 4.87
C ASN A 178 11.40 -27.91 4.39
N LEU A 179 10.98 -29.10 4.84
CA LEU A 179 9.67 -29.67 4.54
C LEU A 179 8.77 -29.62 5.77
N GLN A 180 7.56 -29.10 5.60
CA GLN A 180 6.48 -29.19 6.59
C GLN A 180 5.22 -29.77 5.94
N GLU A 181 4.63 -30.78 6.57
CA GLU A 181 3.33 -31.30 6.14
C GLU A 181 2.21 -30.39 6.67
N ARG A 182 1.35 -29.90 5.78
CA ARG A 182 0.24 -28.98 6.10
C ARG A 182 -1.08 -29.69 5.82
N GLY A 183 -1.52 -30.50 6.76
CA GLY A 183 -2.71 -31.34 6.60
C GLY A 183 -2.42 -32.61 5.80
N THR A 184 -3.45 -33.24 5.24
CA THR A 184 -3.33 -34.56 4.58
C THR A 184 -2.78 -34.47 3.16
N ASP A 185 -3.04 -33.37 2.46
CA ASP A 185 -2.86 -33.29 1.00
C ASP A 185 -2.00 -32.14 0.52
N VAL A 186 -1.41 -31.35 1.43
CA VAL A 186 -0.55 -30.22 1.07
C VAL A 186 0.79 -30.35 1.78
N LYS A 187 1.86 -30.19 1.01
CA LYS A 187 3.23 -30.09 1.50
C LYS A 187 3.73 -28.69 1.27
N TYR A 188 4.36 -28.14 2.30
CA TYR A 188 5.04 -26.85 2.25
C TYR A 188 6.54 -27.08 2.25
N TYR A 189 7.21 -26.51 1.25
CA TYR A 189 8.67 -26.52 1.13
C TYR A 189 9.18 -25.09 1.24
N SER A 190 10.31 -24.90 1.94
CA SER A 190 10.98 -23.61 2.00
C SER A 190 12.49 -23.70 1.97
N PHE A 191 13.11 -22.71 1.35
CA PHE A 191 14.53 -22.44 1.38
C PHE A 191 14.74 -21.15 2.16
N GLU A 192 15.67 -21.19 3.10
CA GLU A 192 15.98 -20.06 3.97
C GLU A 192 17.44 -19.67 3.72
N ASP A 193 17.67 -18.41 3.39
CA ASP A 193 19.02 -17.85 3.41
C ASP A 193 19.36 -17.56 4.86
N THR A 194 20.28 -18.34 5.44
CA THR A 194 20.62 -18.23 6.85
C THR A 194 21.35 -16.93 7.21
N ASP A 195 21.97 -16.26 6.22
CA ASP A 195 22.73 -15.04 6.44
C ASP A 195 21.82 -13.80 6.38
N LEU A 196 20.88 -13.78 5.44
CA LEU A 196 19.94 -12.66 5.26
C LEU A 196 18.61 -12.84 6.01
N GLY A 197 18.21 -14.09 6.29
CA GLY A 197 16.92 -14.44 6.86
C GLY A 197 15.77 -14.46 5.85
N ASP A 198 16.08 -14.31 4.57
CA ASP A 198 15.08 -14.37 3.49
C ASP A 198 14.52 -15.78 3.34
N VAL A 199 13.25 -15.87 2.94
CA VAL A 199 12.55 -17.16 2.81
C VAL A 199 11.89 -17.25 1.45
N LEU A 200 12.22 -18.28 0.68
CA LEU A 200 11.52 -18.68 -0.53
C LEU A 200 10.74 -19.96 -0.24
N GLY A 201 9.41 -19.92 -0.38
CA GLY A 201 8.53 -21.02 -0.05
C GLY A 201 7.51 -21.33 -1.14
N PHE A 202 7.00 -22.55 -1.15
CA PHE A 202 5.98 -22.97 -2.11
C PHE A 202 5.16 -24.15 -1.60
N TYR A 203 3.97 -24.30 -2.17
CA TYR A 203 3.03 -25.35 -1.85
C TYR A 203 2.87 -26.31 -3.03
N VAL A 204 2.88 -27.60 -2.71
CA VAL A 204 2.53 -28.68 -3.64
C VAL A 204 1.49 -29.60 -3.01
N THR A 205 0.63 -30.16 -3.85
CA THR A 205 -0.31 -31.20 -3.39
C THR A 205 0.43 -32.52 -3.20
N SER A 206 -0.05 -33.39 -2.32
CA SER A 206 0.54 -34.72 -2.07
C SER A 206 0.66 -35.60 -3.33
N THR A 207 -0.17 -35.34 -4.34
CA THR A 207 -0.27 -36.12 -5.59
C THR A 207 0.35 -35.45 -6.82
N SER A 208 0.92 -34.25 -6.69
CA SER A 208 1.50 -33.50 -7.81
C SER A 208 2.80 -32.81 -7.40
N GLU A 209 3.79 -32.82 -8.29
CA GLU A 209 5.01 -32.02 -8.13
C GLU A 209 4.85 -30.59 -8.65
N THR A 210 3.72 -30.28 -9.31
CA THR A 210 3.44 -28.95 -9.84
C THR A 210 3.18 -27.95 -8.73
N ILE A 211 3.80 -26.80 -8.86
CA ILE A 211 3.69 -25.69 -7.93
C ILE A 211 2.63 -24.73 -8.45
N ASN A 212 1.62 -24.49 -7.62
CA ASN A 212 0.55 -23.55 -7.91
C ASN A 212 0.68 -22.26 -7.10
N GLN A 213 1.53 -22.25 -6.07
CA GLN A 213 1.77 -21.08 -5.25
C GLN A 213 3.23 -21.03 -4.81
N LEU A 214 3.87 -19.89 -5.09
CA LEU A 214 5.25 -19.57 -4.76
C LEU A 214 5.25 -18.25 -4.00
N PHE A 215 6.05 -18.14 -2.94
CA PHE A 215 6.21 -16.89 -2.22
C PHE A 215 7.65 -16.64 -1.82
N TYR A 216 8.01 -15.38 -1.72
CA TYR A 216 9.28 -14.92 -1.20
C TYR A 216 9.03 -13.86 -0.13
N LYS A 217 9.69 -13.98 1.02
CA LYS A 217 9.66 -12.98 2.08
C LYS A 217 11.07 -12.42 2.26
N SER A 218 11.21 -11.12 2.05
CA SER A 218 12.44 -10.41 2.40
C SER A 218 12.44 -10.13 3.90
N ASN A 219 13.51 -10.51 4.58
CA ASN A 219 13.69 -10.17 5.99
C ASN A 219 14.16 -8.71 6.16
N ALA A 220 14.96 -8.21 5.22
CA ALA A 220 15.47 -6.83 5.25
C ALA A 220 14.37 -5.77 5.07
N THR A 221 13.41 -6.02 4.17
CA THR A 221 12.36 -5.04 3.81
C THR A 221 10.98 -5.37 4.37
N GLY A 222 10.81 -6.57 4.96
CA GLY A 222 9.52 -7.06 5.43
C GLY A 222 8.50 -7.35 4.32
N VAL A 223 8.85 -7.13 3.04
CA VAL A 223 7.94 -7.31 1.91
C VAL A 223 7.72 -8.80 1.63
N LEU A 224 6.46 -9.18 1.49
CA LEU A 224 6.02 -10.48 1.05
C LEU A 224 5.63 -10.40 -0.44
N TYR A 225 6.17 -11.31 -1.24
CA TYR A 225 5.90 -11.49 -2.65
C TYR A 225 5.23 -12.84 -2.83
N ASN A 226 4.20 -12.92 -3.66
CA ASN A 226 3.47 -14.15 -3.92
C ASN A 226 3.14 -14.26 -5.42
N THR A 227 3.25 -15.46 -5.96
CA THR A 227 2.82 -15.83 -7.31
C THR A 227 1.89 -17.01 -7.18
N THR A 228 0.66 -16.84 -7.65
CA THR A 228 -0.36 -17.89 -7.60
C THR A 228 -0.86 -18.19 -8.99
N MET A 229 -0.94 -19.48 -9.32
CA MET A 229 -1.55 -19.97 -10.55
C MET A 229 -2.90 -20.60 -10.21
N ALA A 230 -3.97 -20.05 -10.78
CA ALA A 230 -5.33 -20.55 -10.63
C ALA A 230 -6.05 -20.48 -11.97
N ASN A 231 -6.73 -21.57 -12.38
CA ASN A 231 -7.51 -21.63 -13.62
C ASN A 231 -6.73 -21.20 -14.89
N ASN A 232 -5.45 -21.59 -15.00
CA ASN A 232 -4.53 -21.18 -16.08
C ASN A 232 -4.25 -19.68 -16.17
N ALA A 233 -4.52 -18.92 -15.10
CA ALA A 233 -4.10 -17.54 -14.95
C ALA A 233 -3.08 -17.45 -13.81
N VAL A 234 -2.05 -16.64 -14.03
CA VAL A 234 -1.05 -16.32 -13.01
C VAL A 234 -1.36 -14.93 -12.46
N MET A 235 -1.35 -14.83 -11.14
CA MET A 235 -1.48 -13.58 -10.41
C MET A 235 -0.22 -13.38 -9.58
N PHE A 236 0.35 -12.19 -9.69
CA PHE A 236 1.44 -11.72 -8.87
C PHE A 236 0.89 -10.78 -7.81
N SER A 237 1.34 -10.97 -6.58
CA SER A 237 1.00 -10.10 -5.47
C SER A 237 2.25 -9.71 -4.72
N LEU A 238 2.28 -8.49 -4.20
CA LEU A 238 3.22 -8.11 -3.16
C LEU A 238 2.51 -7.31 -2.09
N SER A 239 3.00 -7.41 -0.86
CA SER A 239 2.43 -6.74 0.29
C SER A 239 3.50 -6.40 1.32
N THR A 240 3.35 -5.25 1.97
CA THR A 240 4.16 -4.86 3.13
C THR A 240 3.33 -4.02 4.09
N GLU A 241 3.65 -4.10 5.38
CA GLU A 241 3.08 -3.26 6.45
C GLU A 241 4.04 -2.12 6.87
N GLU A 242 5.14 -1.95 6.13
CA GLU A 242 6.21 -0.98 6.39
C GLU A 242 6.39 0.01 5.22
N ALA A 243 5.34 0.22 4.41
CA ALA A 243 5.38 1.13 3.27
C ALA A 243 5.29 2.59 3.71
N THR A 244 6.39 3.34 3.65
CA THR A 244 6.37 4.79 3.91
C THR A 244 5.41 5.52 2.95
N LEU A 245 4.88 6.68 3.35
CA LEU A 245 4.06 7.55 2.47
C LEU A 245 4.80 7.91 1.17
N SER A 246 6.12 8.07 1.23
CA SER A 246 6.94 8.31 0.04
C SER A 246 6.92 7.11 -0.91
N ASN A 247 7.04 5.89 -0.38
CA ASN A 247 6.96 4.67 -1.18
C ASN A 247 5.57 4.52 -1.80
N GLN A 248 4.51 4.76 -1.02
CA GLN A 248 3.12 4.72 -1.50
C GLN A 248 2.85 5.75 -2.62
N LYS A 249 3.41 6.96 -2.51
CA LYS A 249 3.30 7.97 -3.57
C LYS A 249 4.05 7.59 -4.84
N GLU A 250 5.25 7.05 -4.69
CA GLU A 250 6.06 6.63 -5.84
C GLU A 250 5.39 5.49 -6.60
N VAL A 251 4.95 4.44 -5.91
CA VAL A 251 4.31 3.28 -6.54
C VAL A 251 2.93 3.59 -7.14
N MET A 252 2.13 4.46 -6.52
CA MET A 252 0.87 4.92 -7.13
C MET A 252 1.12 5.61 -8.48
N SER A 253 2.15 6.46 -8.57
CA SER A 253 2.53 7.09 -9.84
C SER A 253 3.02 6.11 -10.93
N LEU A 254 3.38 4.88 -10.55
CA LEU A 254 3.77 3.80 -11.47
C LEU A 254 2.57 2.97 -11.91
N PHE A 255 1.51 2.91 -11.11
CA PHE A 255 0.26 2.20 -11.45
C PHE A 255 -0.54 2.92 -12.54
N ASP A 256 -0.35 4.24 -12.66
CA ASP A 256 -1.08 5.11 -13.60
C ASP A 256 -0.49 5.17 -15.02
N LYS A 257 0.62 4.47 -15.28
CA LYS A 257 1.37 4.52 -16.54
C LYS A 257 1.11 3.29 -17.39
#